data_AF-A0A9W8ZSG5-F1
#
_entry.id   AF-A0A9W8ZSG5-F1
#
_cell.length_a   1.000
_cell.length_b   1.000
_cell.length_c   1.000
_cell.angle_alpha   90.00
_cell.angle_beta   90.00
_cell.angle_gamma   90.00
#
_symmetry.space_group_name_H-M   'P 1'
#
loop_
_entity.id
_entity.type
_entity.pdbx_description
1 polymer ?
#
loop_
_entity_poly.entity_id
_entity_poly.type
_entity_poly.pdbx_seq_one_letter_code
_entity_poly.pdbx_strand_id
1 'polypeptide(L)' 'KEYRELEMLNEIICLRYEGALDPSVVGITRNLLIESFLAWKGTTYVPSQVHSAVSWSDKDPYVQQSEKPLSW' A
#
# COMPACT_ATOMS: atom_id res chain seq x y z
N LYS A 1 -9.44 0.38 7.10
CA LYS A 1 -8.61 0.00 5.93
C LYS A 1 -8.18 1.23 5.14
N GLU A 2 -9.06 2.21 4.92
CA GLU A 2 -8.74 3.51 4.29
C GLU A 2 -7.47 4.18 4.81
N TYR A 3 -7.28 4.27 6.13
CA TYR A 3 -6.06 4.85 6.70
C TYR A 3 -4.79 4.10 6.29
N ARG A 4 -4.83 2.77 6.19
CA ARG A 4 -3.67 1.97 5.77
C ARG A 4 -3.30 2.24 4.31
N GLU A 5 -4.30 2.43 3.46
CA GLU A 5 -4.09 2.79 2.06
C GLU A 5 -3.48 4.19 1.91
N LEU A 6 -3.93 5.15 2.72
CA LEU A 6 -3.35 6.49 2.74
C LEU A 6 -1.88 6.46 3.19
N GLU A 7 -1.55 5.69 4.22
CA GLU A 7 -0.18 5.53 4.68
C GLU A 7 0.74 4.92 3.60
N MET A 8 0.26 3.89 2.89
CA MET A 8 0.99 3.29 1.77
C MET A 8 1.19 4.29 0.62
N LEU A 9 0.14 5.04 0.27
CA LEU A 9 0.27 6.07 -0.76
C LEU A 9 1.23 7.18 -0.35
N ASN A 10 1.20 7.60 0.91
CA ASN A 10 2.12 8.61 1.43
C ASN A 10 3.57 8.14 1.30
N GLU A 11 3.86 6.90 1.71
CA GLU A 11 5.18 6.29 1.54
C GLU A 11 5.64 6.28 0.06
N ILE A 12 4.75 5.88 -0.86
CA ILE A 12 5.05 5.86 -2.31
C ILE A 12 5.39 7.26 -2.82
N ILE A 13 4.65 8.28 -2.37
CA ILE A 13 4.87 9.67 -2.75
C ILE A 13 6.21 10.18 -2.19
N CYS A 14 6.53 9.88 -0.92
CA CYS A 14 7.82 10.22 -0.32
C CYS A 14 8.98 9.61 -1.11
N LEU A 15 8.94 8.30 -1.39
CA LEU A 15 9.98 7.62 -2.16
C LEU A 15 10.11 8.17 -3.58
N ARG A 16 9.00 8.57 -4.21
CA ARG A 16 9.03 9.21 -5.53
C ARG A 16 9.71 10.58 -5.48
N TYR A 17 9.40 11.38 -4.45
CA TYR A 17 10.02 12.69 -4.26
C TYR A 17 11.53 12.58 -3.99
N GLU A 18 11.93 11.56 -3.22
CA GLU A 18 13.34 11.26 -2.94
C GLU A 18 14.08 10.61 -4.12
N GLY A 19 13.38 10.25 -5.21
CA GLY A 19 13.96 9.52 -6.34
C GLY A 19 14.37 8.08 -6.03
N ALA A 20 13.85 7.52 -4.93
CA ALA A 20 14.13 6.17 -4.45
C ALA A 20 13.05 5.13 -4.81
N LEU A 21 11.95 5.57 -5.43
CA LEU A 21 10.89 4.67 -5.90
C LEU A 21 11.33 3.95 -7.18
N ASP A 22 11.20 2.62 -7.19
CA ASP A 22 11.50 1.82 -8.38
C ASP A 22 10.57 2.19 -9.55
N PRO A 23 11.10 2.37 -10.78
CA PRO A 23 10.28 2.64 -11.96
C PRO A 23 9.21 1.59 -12.27
N SER A 24 9.35 0.36 -11.76
CA SER A 24 8.35 -0.69 -11.91
C SER A 24 7.08 -0.43 -11.10
N VAL A 25 7.11 0.50 -10.14
CA VAL A 25 5.96 0.83 -9.29
C VAL A 25 5.00 1.75 -10.05
N VAL A 26 3.95 1.14 -10.62
CA VAL A 26 2.96 1.81 -11.48
C VAL A 26 1.54 1.36 -11.15
N GLY A 27 0.56 2.24 -11.39
CA GLY A 27 -0.85 1.90 -11.22
C GLY A 27 -1.77 3.04 -11.64
N ILE A 28 -2.85 2.71 -12.35
CA ILE A 28 -3.88 3.68 -12.77
C ILE A 28 -4.93 3.93 -11.68
N THR A 29 -5.04 3.01 -10.72
CA THR A 29 -5.86 3.16 -9.51
C THR A 29 -4.96 3.10 -8.28
N ARG A 30 -5.47 3.61 -7.15
CA ARG A 30 -4.80 3.49 -5.85
C ARG A 30 -4.44 2.03 -5.55
N ASN A 31 -5.36 1.11 -5.77
CA ASN A 31 -5.17 -0.30 -5.44
C ASN A 31 -4.04 -0.91 -6.28
N LEU A 32 -4.06 -0.69 -7.60
CA LEU A 32 -3.00 -1.18 -8.49
C LEU A 32 -1.63 -0.59 -8.15
N LEU A 33 -1.59 0.70 -7.78
CA LEU A 33 -0.33 1.35 -7.40
C LEU A 33 0.24 0.74 -6.11
N ILE A 34 -0.62 0.47 -5.12
CA ILE A 34 -0.21 -0.17 -3.87
C ILE A 34 0.17 -1.64 -4.11
N GLU A 35 -0.55 -2.37 -4.97
CA GLU A 35 -0.18 -3.75 -5.36
C GLU A 35 1.21 -3.80 -5.98
N SER A 36 1.47 -2.90 -6.94
CA SER A 36 2.76 -2.80 -7.62
C SER A 36 3.87 -2.42 -6.65
N PHE A 37 3.60 -1.50 -5.72
CA PHE A 37 4.53 -1.14 -4.65
C PHE A 37 4.85 -2.32 -3.73
N LEU A 38 3.84 -3.06 -3.28
CA LEU A 38 4.01 -4.23 -2.41
C LEU A 38 4.67 -5.40 -3.14
N ALA A 39 4.48 -5.53 -4.45
CA ALA A 39 5.20 -6.52 -5.26
C ALA A 39 6.71 -6.23 -5.28
N TRP A 40 7.10 -4.96 -5.23
CA TRP A 40 8.50 -4.53 -5.15
C TRP A 40 9.07 -4.61 -3.72
N LYS A 41 8.40 -4.02 -2.72
CA LYS A 41 8.89 -3.98 -1.32
C LYS A 41 8.70 -5.28 -0.55
N GLY A 42 7.70 -6.06 -0.91
CA GLY A 42 7.23 -7.23 -0.16
C GLY A 42 5.83 -7.00 0.42
N THR A 43 4.99 -8.04 0.37
CA THR A 43 3.57 -8.00 0.79
C THR A 43 3.37 -7.77 2.29
N THR A 44 4.42 -7.96 3.09
CA THR A 44 4.44 -7.73 4.54
C THR A 44 5.12 -6.41 4.92
N TYR A 45 5.50 -5.59 3.93
CA TYR A 45 6.13 -4.29 4.20
C TYR A 45 5.20 -3.38 5.00
N VAL A 46 5.72 -2.83 6.08
CA VAL A 46 5.06 -1.81 6.90
C VAL A 46 5.97 -0.59 6.91
N PRO A 47 5.53 0.58 6.40
CA PRO A 47 6.32 1.79 6.49
C PRO A 47 6.61 2.16 7.96
N SER A 48 7.81 2.67 8.22
CA SER A 48 8.26 3.00 9.59
C SER A 48 7.45 4.12 10.25
N GLN A 49 6.85 4.98 9.43
CA GLN A 49 6.02 6.12 9.86
C GLN A 49 4.57 5.72 10.21
N VAL A 50 4.17 4.47 9.96
CA VAL A 50 2.79 4.03 10.20
C VAL A 50 2.48 4.01 11.69
N HIS A 51 1.39 4.69 12.08
CA HIS A 51 0.92 4.67 13.45
C HIS A 51 0.53 3.25 13.89
N SER A 52 0.94 2.84 15.10
CA SER A 52 0.78 1.47 15.60
C SER A 52 -0.66 0.96 15.54
N ALA A 53 -1.65 1.82 15.80
CA ALA A 53 -3.07 1.52 15.73
C ALA A 53 -3.57 1.10 14.33
N VAL A 54 -2.86 1.47 13.26
CA VAL A 54 -3.19 1.13 11.87
C VAL A 54 -2.16 0.25 11.20
N SER A 55 -1.05 -0.09 11.86
CA SER A 55 -0.08 -1.07 11.38
C SER A 55 -0.71 -2.45 11.10
N TRP A 56 -0.03 -3.23 10.26
CA TRP A 56 -0.39 -4.61 9.93
C TRP A 56 0.80 -5.54 10.22
N SER A 57 0.53 -6.84 10.29
CA SER A 57 1.54 -7.87 10.57
C SER A 57 1.14 -9.18 9.90
N ASP A 58 1.95 -10.24 10.00
CA ASP A 58 1.59 -11.56 9.46
C ASP A 58 0.27 -12.10 10.03
N LYS A 59 -0.12 -11.67 11.24
CA LYS A 59 -1.40 -12.05 11.87
C LYS A 59 -2.60 -11.22 11.39
N ASP A 60 -2.34 -10.04 10.83
CA ASP A 60 -3.35 -9.13 10.29
C ASP A 60 -2.76 -8.45 9.03
N PRO A 61 -2.72 -9.16 7.89
CA PRO A 61 -2.01 -8.69 6.71
C PRO A 61 -2.70 -7.49 6.05
N TYR A 62 -1.98 -6.82 5.16
CA TYR A 62 -2.53 -5.77 4.32
C TYR A 62 -3.49 -6.36 3.26
N VAL A 63 -4.73 -6.66 3.66
CA VAL A 63 -5.75 -7.21 2.76
C VAL A 63 -6.37 -6.08 1.95
N GLN A 64 -5.92 -5.92 0.70
CA GLN A 64 -6.56 -5.03 -0.27
C GLN A 64 -8.01 -5.49 -0.51
N GLN A 65 -8.94 -4.54 -0.51
CA GLN A 65 -10.32 -4.84 -0.87
C GLN A 65 -10.33 -5.21 -2.35
N SER A 66 -10.55 -6.49 -2.65
CA SER A 66 -11.27 -6.82 -3.88
C SER A 66 -12.66 -6.21 -3.69
N GLU A 67 -13.01 -5.25 -4.54
CA GLU A 67 -14.38 -4.78 -4.64
C GLU A 67 -15.23 -6.01 -4.98
N LYS A 68 -15.84 -6.63 -3.96
CA LYS A 68 -16.90 -7.58 -4.21
C LYS A 68 -17.97 -6.76 -4.94
N PRO A 69 -18.37 -7.15 -6.15
CA PRO A 69 -19.47 -6.47 -6.81
C PRO A 69 -20.65 -6.53 -5.84
N LEU A 70 -21.17 -5.36 -5.48
CA LEU A 70 -22.39 -5.25 -4.70
C LEU A 70 -23.50 -5.89 -5.54
N SER A 71 -23.78 -7.17 -5.26
CA SER A 71 -25.01 -7.82 -5.67
C SER A 71 -26.13 -7.12 -4.91
N TRP A 72 -26.90 -6.30 -5.61
CA TRP A 72 -28.19 -5.83 -5.12
C TRP A 72 -29.13 -7.04 -5.00
#